data_AF-A0A538TZB3-F1
#
_entry.id   AF-A0A538TZB3-F1
#
_cell.length_a   1.000
_cell.length_b   1.000
_cell.length_c   1.000
_cell.angle_alpha   90.00
_cell.angle_beta   90.00
_cell.angle_gamma   90.00
#
_symmetry.space_group_name_H-M   'P 1'
#
loop_
_entity.id
_entity.type
_entity.pdbx_description
1 polymer ?
#
loop_
_entity_poly.entity_id
_entity_poly.type
_entity_poly.pdbx_seq_one_letter_code
_entity_poly.pdbx_strand_id
1 'polypeptide(L)'
;MIEATKTFTALSEEFVELYFKHDPVAATLAGVHDYDHLLPDHSPEGMLSRMAWLRDLDQRLVLGVNWQELATEQRVDYALLRARIAGMRNDCEDLRTQTRNPAMFPQAALDSLFLLWTRPALPPQERKEALLDRMIAIPDYLKQARANLKEVPDVFLGVADEINRSGPGFVDQVARSLLESFPAEQERIEHASGRARIGFAQYQDFLDRDLDAKIGGTFAISERWMNYKLEREHLLNFDCAKLKALGEEQVAKTLALLEAEAKKLDPARTWQQQITEAKSRHPEALKLKDAYRSEVERARRFVIEKRLAPLTPGEKLEVIDTPVFERSVVPYAAYLQPGPFDQDQTGHFYVTPVDTLRRADEQQQQLEGHNYASLALTTVHEAYPGHHLQLCHANRAGSRLRRLADSSLMAEGWALYCEELMHEQGFYLDSLT
;
A
#
# COMPACT_ATOMS: atom_id res chain seq x y z
N MET A 1 5.76 -18.50 -32.21
CA MET A 1 6.11 -18.76 -30.79
C MET A 1 7.35 -17.95 -30.37
N ILE A 2 8.56 -18.22 -30.90
CA ILE A 2 9.79 -17.53 -30.47
C ILE A 2 9.71 -16.01 -30.69
N GLU A 3 9.23 -15.55 -31.85
CA GLU A 3 9.15 -14.11 -32.15
C GLU A 3 8.14 -13.38 -31.27
N ALA A 4 6.93 -13.92 -31.10
CA ALA A 4 5.92 -13.35 -30.21
C ALA A 4 6.42 -13.23 -28.75
N THR A 5 7.10 -14.26 -28.24
CA THR A 5 7.71 -14.23 -26.91
C THR A 5 8.82 -13.18 -26.83
N LYS A 6 9.71 -13.11 -27.81
CA LYS A 6 10.80 -12.12 -27.84
C LYS A 6 10.27 -10.69 -27.85
N THR A 7 9.29 -10.41 -28.71
CA THR A 7 8.62 -9.11 -28.78
C THR A 7 7.93 -8.76 -27.46
N PHE A 8 7.20 -9.72 -26.88
CA PHE A 8 6.53 -9.52 -25.60
C PHE A 8 7.51 -9.22 -24.46
N THR A 9 8.61 -9.97 -24.36
CA THR A 9 9.65 -9.73 -23.35
C THR A 9 10.25 -8.33 -23.52
N ALA A 10 10.58 -7.91 -24.74
CA ALA A 10 11.13 -6.59 -24.99
C ALA A 10 10.17 -5.46 -24.55
N LEU A 11 8.88 -5.57 -24.89
CA LEU A 11 7.87 -4.57 -24.49
C LEU A 11 7.59 -4.59 -22.98
N SER A 12 7.67 -5.77 -22.35
CA SER A 12 7.50 -5.90 -20.90
C SER A 12 8.65 -5.24 -20.14
N GLU A 13 9.89 -5.42 -20.58
CA GLU A 13 11.04 -4.74 -19.99
C GLU A 13 10.98 -3.23 -20.23
N GLU A 14 10.59 -2.79 -21.44
CA GLU A 14 10.39 -1.38 -21.73
C GLU A 14 9.32 -0.74 -20.82
N PHE A 15 8.21 -1.45 -20.54
CA PHE A 15 7.22 -0.99 -19.57
C PHE A 15 7.83 -0.74 -18.20
N VAL A 16 8.64 -1.69 -17.69
CA VAL A 16 9.24 -1.59 -16.35
C VAL A 16 10.17 -0.37 -16.26
N GLU A 17 11.03 -0.18 -17.26
CA GLU A 17 11.94 0.97 -17.31
C GLU A 17 11.19 2.31 -17.40
N LEU A 18 10.17 2.40 -18.27
CA LEU A 18 9.37 3.61 -18.41
C LEU A 18 8.53 3.87 -17.16
N TYR A 19 8.01 2.83 -16.52
CA TYR A 19 7.24 2.95 -15.29
C TYR A 19 8.07 3.61 -14.19
N PHE A 20 9.28 3.12 -13.93
CA PHE A 20 10.17 3.71 -12.92
C PHE A 20 10.67 5.10 -13.28
N LYS A 21 10.99 5.34 -14.55
CA LYS A 21 11.39 6.68 -15.01
C LYS A 21 10.28 7.71 -14.80
N HIS A 22 9.03 7.34 -15.06
CA HIS A 22 7.88 8.23 -14.90
C HIS A 22 7.33 8.26 -13.47
N ASP A 23 7.69 7.30 -12.63
CA ASP A 23 7.29 7.21 -11.22
C ASP A 23 8.50 6.82 -10.34
N PRO A 24 9.41 7.78 -10.05
CA PRO A 24 10.57 7.56 -9.18
C PRO A 24 10.22 7.06 -7.77
N VAL A 25 9.02 7.38 -7.27
CA VAL A 25 8.58 6.93 -5.94
C VAL A 25 8.23 5.46 -5.98
N ALA A 26 7.54 5.01 -7.03
CA ALA A 26 7.32 3.58 -7.26
C ALA A 26 8.63 2.81 -7.50
N ALA A 27 9.65 3.43 -8.09
CA ALA A 27 10.99 2.84 -8.21
C ALA A 27 11.62 2.59 -6.83
N THR A 28 11.63 3.59 -5.95
CA THR A 28 12.09 3.44 -4.55
C THR A 28 11.28 2.36 -3.82
N LEU A 29 9.96 2.33 -3.97
CA LEU A 29 9.09 1.30 -3.39
C LEU A 29 9.45 -0.10 -3.90
N ALA A 30 9.88 -0.21 -5.15
CA ALA A 30 10.25 -1.47 -5.77
C ALA A 30 11.65 -1.98 -5.39
N GLY A 31 12.48 -1.15 -4.73
CA GLY A 31 13.90 -1.44 -4.49
C GLY A 31 14.82 -1.04 -5.65
N VAL A 32 14.35 -0.14 -6.53
CA VAL A 32 15.14 0.43 -7.63
C VAL A 32 15.53 1.85 -7.29
N HIS A 33 16.82 2.03 -6.98
CA HIS A 33 17.34 3.26 -6.39
C HIS A 33 17.95 4.25 -7.39
N ASP A 34 17.90 3.96 -8.69
CA ASP A 34 18.46 4.82 -9.76
C ASP A 34 17.79 6.21 -9.83
N TYR A 35 16.58 6.33 -9.27
CA TYR A 35 15.74 7.54 -9.34
C TYR A 35 15.45 8.18 -7.97
N ASP A 36 16.16 7.77 -6.91
CA ASP A 36 15.86 8.20 -5.53
C ASP A 36 16.01 9.71 -5.28
N HIS A 37 16.79 10.40 -6.11
CA HIS A 37 16.97 11.85 -6.07
C HIS A 37 15.83 12.62 -6.76
N LEU A 38 14.85 11.94 -7.36
CA LEU A 38 13.78 12.54 -8.18
C LEU A 38 12.41 12.39 -7.53
N LEU A 39 11.53 13.32 -7.90
CA LEU A 39 10.08 13.25 -7.74
C LEU A 39 9.41 13.04 -9.11
N PRO A 40 8.18 12.49 -9.17
CA PRO A 40 7.46 12.32 -10.43
C PRO A 40 7.17 13.67 -11.12
N ASP A 41 7.18 13.67 -12.45
CA ASP A 41 6.75 14.83 -13.23
C ASP A 41 5.22 14.85 -13.37
N HIS A 42 4.58 15.52 -12.41
CA HIS A 42 3.14 15.82 -12.43
C HIS A 42 2.85 17.22 -12.98
N SER A 43 3.71 17.82 -13.81
CA SER A 43 3.31 18.96 -14.64
C SER A 43 2.30 18.53 -15.74
N PRO A 44 1.56 19.46 -16.36
CA PRO A 44 0.72 19.13 -17.52
C PRO A 44 1.50 18.42 -18.63
N GLU A 45 2.75 18.84 -18.89
CA GLU A 45 3.65 18.23 -19.87
C GLU A 45 4.06 16.82 -19.46
N GLY A 46 4.39 16.60 -18.18
CA GLY A 46 4.70 15.29 -17.62
C GLY A 46 3.52 14.31 -17.73
N MET A 47 2.31 14.79 -17.47
CA MET A 47 1.07 14.01 -17.62
C MET A 47 0.79 13.67 -19.08
N LEU A 48 1.01 14.60 -20.01
CA LEU A 48 0.89 14.33 -21.45
C LEU A 48 1.92 13.30 -21.93
N SER A 49 3.16 13.42 -21.45
CA SER A 49 4.22 12.46 -21.72
C SER A 49 3.85 11.06 -21.22
N ARG A 50 3.30 10.96 -19.99
CA ARG A 50 2.80 9.71 -19.41
C ARG A 50 1.71 9.06 -20.26
N MET A 51 0.71 9.83 -20.69
CA MET A 51 -0.36 9.34 -21.58
C MET A 51 0.20 8.88 -22.94
N ALA A 52 1.17 9.60 -23.50
CA ALA A 52 1.72 9.31 -24.81
C ALA A 52 2.43 7.94 -24.83
N TRP A 53 3.32 7.67 -23.88
CA TRP A 53 4.04 6.40 -23.87
C TRP A 53 3.12 5.22 -23.52
N LEU A 54 2.13 5.41 -22.64
CA LEU A 54 1.15 4.36 -22.31
C LEU A 54 0.33 3.95 -23.54
N ARG A 55 -0.11 4.93 -24.35
CA ARG A 55 -0.84 4.68 -25.61
C ARG A 55 0.03 3.95 -26.63
N ASP A 56 1.25 4.44 -26.84
CA ASP A 56 2.19 3.84 -27.78
C ASP A 56 2.52 2.40 -27.40
N LEU A 57 2.80 2.14 -26.12
CA LEU A 57 3.11 0.81 -25.63
C LEU A 57 1.91 -0.14 -25.75
N ASP A 58 0.70 0.28 -25.38
CA ASP A 58 -0.53 -0.53 -25.55
C ASP A 58 -0.75 -0.90 -27.02
N GLN A 59 -0.57 0.07 -27.93
CA GLN A 59 -0.71 -0.15 -29.36
C GLN A 59 0.32 -1.17 -29.88
N ARG A 60 1.60 -1.01 -29.52
CA ARG A 60 2.67 -1.94 -29.91
C ARG A 60 2.45 -3.34 -29.31
N LEU A 61 1.92 -3.42 -28.10
CA LEU A 61 1.61 -4.68 -27.43
C LEU A 61 0.45 -5.42 -28.09
N VAL A 62 -0.59 -4.72 -28.53
CA VAL A 62 -1.75 -5.32 -29.22
C VAL A 62 -1.38 -5.77 -30.64
N LEU A 63 -0.61 -4.95 -31.37
CA LEU A 63 -0.27 -5.23 -32.77
C LEU A 63 0.91 -6.20 -32.92
N GLY A 64 1.87 -6.15 -32.00
CA GLY A 64 3.16 -6.86 -32.11
C GLY A 64 3.19 -8.23 -31.43
N VAL A 65 2.22 -8.54 -30.56
CA VAL A 65 2.23 -9.78 -29.77
C VAL A 65 0.99 -10.62 -30.05
N ASN A 66 1.20 -11.76 -30.71
CA ASN A 66 0.15 -12.75 -30.90
C ASN A 66 -0.06 -13.58 -29.62
N TRP A 67 -1.16 -13.31 -28.90
CA TRP A 67 -1.55 -14.02 -27.68
C TRP A 67 -1.55 -15.56 -27.81
N GLN A 68 -2.02 -16.07 -28.95
CA GLN A 68 -2.14 -17.51 -29.19
C GLN A 68 -0.77 -18.19 -29.27
N GLU A 69 0.28 -17.43 -29.61
CA GLU A 69 1.65 -17.93 -29.69
C GLU A 69 2.43 -17.84 -28.38
N LEU A 70 1.88 -17.19 -27.35
CA LEU A 70 2.48 -17.15 -26.02
C LEU A 70 2.20 -18.45 -25.26
N ALA A 71 3.19 -18.92 -24.50
CA ALA A 71 2.96 -19.95 -23.50
C ALA A 71 2.20 -19.38 -22.28
N THR A 72 1.69 -20.25 -21.42
CA THR A 72 0.77 -19.88 -20.33
C THR A 72 1.34 -18.79 -19.42
N GLU A 73 2.60 -18.91 -19.00
CA GLU A 73 3.23 -17.91 -18.11
C GLU A 73 3.27 -16.51 -18.75
N GLN A 74 3.66 -16.43 -20.02
CA GLN A 74 3.68 -15.16 -20.75
C GLN A 74 2.27 -14.64 -21.06
N ARG A 75 1.28 -15.51 -21.19
CA ARG A 75 -0.13 -15.09 -21.30
C ARG A 75 -0.60 -14.41 -20.02
N VAL A 76 -0.22 -14.94 -18.86
CA VAL A 76 -0.57 -14.27 -17.60
C VAL A 76 0.15 -12.92 -17.48
N ASP A 77 1.46 -12.86 -17.80
CA ASP A 77 2.20 -11.58 -17.84
C ASP A 77 1.54 -10.58 -18.80
N TYR A 78 1.14 -11.03 -19.99
CA TYR A 78 0.50 -10.18 -20.99
C TYR A 78 -0.84 -9.64 -20.49
N ALA A 79 -1.66 -10.48 -19.87
CA ALA A 79 -2.95 -10.05 -19.32
C ALA A 79 -2.76 -9.01 -18.20
N LEU A 80 -1.80 -9.25 -17.30
CA LEU A 80 -1.48 -8.31 -16.22
C LEU A 80 -0.93 -6.98 -16.75
N LEU A 81 -0.05 -7.01 -17.75
CA LEU A 81 0.46 -5.79 -18.38
C LEU A 81 -0.66 -4.99 -19.06
N ARG A 82 -1.55 -5.66 -19.81
CA ARG A 82 -2.72 -5.00 -20.41
C ARG A 82 -3.64 -4.40 -19.36
N ALA A 83 -3.89 -5.10 -18.26
CA ALA A 83 -4.70 -4.60 -17.16
C ALA A 83 -4.08 -3.37 -16.50
N ARG A 84 -2.78 -3.41 -16.22
CA ARG A 84 -2.03 -2.30 -15.64
C ARG A 84 -2.04 -1.07 -16.54
N ILE A 85 -1.73 -1.23 -17.83
CA ILE A 85 -1.78 -0.11 -18.79
C ILE A 85 -3.22 0.42 -18.91
N ALA A 86 -4.24 -0.43 -18.96
CA ALA A 86 -5.63 -0.01 -19.04
C ALA A 86 -6.05 0.82 -17.81
N GLY A 87 -5.67 0.40 -16.60
CA GLY A 87 -5.92 1.13 -15.36
C GLY A 87 -5.20 2.49 -15.34
N MET A 88 -3.90 2.51 -15.63
CA MET A 88 -3.11 3.75 -15.70
C MET A 88 -3.66 4.74 -16.72
N ARG A 89 -4.04 4.26 -17.91
CA ARG A 89 -4.64 5.10 -18.96
C ARG A 89 -6.01 5.63 -18.55
N ASN A 90 -6.88 4.78 -18.01
CA ASN A 90 -8.19 5.20 -17.52
C ASN A 90 -8.06 6.28 -16.43
N ASP A 91 -7.14 6.11 -15.48
CA ASP A 91 -6.93 7.07 -14.41
C ASP A 91 -6.48 8.45 -14.92
N CYS A 92 -5.59 8.50 -15.92
CA CYS A 92 -5.06 9.77 -16.42
C CYS A 92 -5.88 10.41 -17.56
N GLU A 93 -6.44 9.62 -18.48
CA GLU A 93 -7.13 10.10 -19.69
C GLU A 93 -8.63 10.31 -19.48
N ASP A 94 -9.28 9.36 -18.80
CA ASP A 94 -10.74 9.25 -18.69
C ASP A 94 -11.25 9.79 -17.36
N LEU A 95 -10.81 9.21 -16.25
CA LEU A 95 -11.11 9.70 -14.90
C LEU A 95 -10.39 11.00 -14.58
N ARG A 96 -9.24 11.22 -15.24
CA ARG A 96 -8.40 12.43 -15.12
C ARG A 96 -8.11 12.76 -13.66
N THR A 97 -7.71 11.76 -12.87
CA THR A 97 -7.49 11.86 -11.42
C THR A 97 -6.63 13.07 -11.05
N GLN A 98 -5.57 13.35 -11.81
CA GLN A 98 -4.69 14.52 -11.66
C GLN A 98 -5.40 15.88 -11.72
N THR A 99 -6.56 15.94 -12.37
CA THR A 99 -7.32 17.19 -12.53
C THR A 99 -8.32 17.45 -11.42
N ARG A 100 -8.58 16.44 -10.58
CA ARG A 100 -9.68 16.45 -9.63
C ARG A 100 -9.31 16.00 -8.22
N ASN A 101 -8.19 15.30 -8.04
CA ASN A 101 -7.72 14.81 -6.75
C ASN A 101 -6.46 15.57 -6.32
N PRO A 102 -6.59 16.68 -5.58
CA PRO A 102 -5.43 17.42 -5.07
C PRO A 102 -4.58 16.61 -4.08
N ALA A 103 -5.14 15.60 -3.41
CA ALA A 103 -4.43 14.84 -2.37
C ALA A 103 -3.26 14.02 -2.91
N MET A 104 -3.32 13.60 -4.18
CA MET A 104 -2.29 12.74 -4.77
C MET A 104 -0.89 13.39 -4.79
N PHE A 105 -0.82 14.72 -4.81
CA PHE A 105 0.45 15.44 -4.90
C PHE A 105 1.20 15.47 -3.57
N PRO A 106 0.64 16.00 -2.46
CA PRO A 106 1.29 15.94 -1.17
C PRO A 106 1.51 14.50 -0.70
N GLN A 107 0.61 13.56 -1.03
CA GLN A 107 0.80 12.13 -0.73
C GLN A 107 2.09 11.59 -1.37
N ALA A 108 2.27 11.78 -2.67
CA ALA A 108 3.50 11.31 -3.35
C ALA A 108 4.77 11.99 -2.82
N ALA A 109 4.70 13.26 -2.39
CA ALA A 109 5.84 13.94 -1.76
C ALA A 109 6.18 13.30 -0.40
N LEU A 110 5.17 13.01 0.42
CA LEU A 110 5.33 12.33 1.71
C LEU A 110 5.87 10.92 1.54
N ASP A 111 5.27 10.11 0.67
CA ASP A 111 5.69 8.74 0.37
C ASP A 111 7.15 8.69 -0.12
N SER A 112 7.56 9.67 -0.91
CA SER A 112 8.93 9.77 -1.42
C SER A 112 9.97 9.90 -0.30
N LEU A 113 9.65 10.61 0.78
CA LEU A 113 10.54 10.76 1.93
C LEU A 113 10.40 9.56 2.86
N PHE A 114 9.17 9.09 3.05
CA PHE A 114 8.86 7.95 3.89
C PHE A 114 9.62 6.69 3.50
N LEU A 115 9.54 6.30 2.23
CA LEU A 115 10.15 5.07 1.75
C LEU A 115 11.67 5.09 1.91
N LEU A 116 12.32 6.22 1.62
CA LEU A 116 13.75 6.37 1.84
C LEU A 116 14.08 6.33 3.32
N TRP A 117 13.33 7.03 4.16
CA TRP A 117 13.65 7.15 5.57
C TRP A 117 13.50 5.82 6.33
N THR A 118 12.44 5.05 6.04
CA THR A 118 12.14 3.80 6.77
C THR A 118 12.90 2.59 6.26
N ARG A 119 13.25 2.55 4.97
CA ARG A 119 13.92 1.38 4.39
C ARG A 119 15.45 1.54 4.43
N PRO A 120 16.19 0.60 5.04
CA PRO A 120 17.64 0.64 5.08
C PRO A 120 18.29 0.02 3.81
N ALA A 121 17.67 0.20 2.64
CA ALA A 121 18.13 -0.43 1.39
C ALA A 121 19.41 0.22 0.81
N LEU A 122 19.67 1.48 1.17
CA LEU A 122 20.87 2.23 0.77
C LEU A 122 21.80 2.51 1.95
N PRO A 123 23.12 2.68 1.69
CA PRO A 123 24.05 3.20 2.68
C PRO A 123 23.54 4.52 3.30
N PRO A 124 23.75 4.75 4.61
CA PRO A 124 23.18 5.92 5.30
C PRO A 124 23.48 7.27 4.63
N GLN A 125 24.70 7.43 4.08
CA GLN A 125 25.09 8.65 3.38
C GLN A 125 24.30 8.86 2.08
N GLU A 126 24.17 7.82 1.24
CA GLU A 126 23.43 7.90 -0.03
C GLU A 126 21.95 8.18 0.21
N ARG A 127 21.36 7.49 1.19
CA ARG A 127 19.98 7.73 1.63
C ARG A 127 19.77 9.17 2.10
N LYS A 128 20.71 9.73 2.88
CA LYS A 128 20.65 11.12 3.33
C LYS A 128 20.67 12.06 2.12
N GLU A 129 21.57 11.87 1.16
CA GLU A 129 21.63 12.73 -0.04
C GLU A 129 20.31 12.68 -0.84
N ALA A 130 19.74 11.49 -1.08
CA ALA A 130 18.46 11.34 -1.75
C ALA A 130 17.29 12.02 -1.01
N LEU A 131 17.23 11.91 0.32
CA LEU A 131 16.25 12.61 1.16
C LEU A 131 16.37 14.14 1.02
N LEU A 132 17.60 14.67 1.05
CA LEU A 132 17.84 16.11 0.87
C LEU A 132 17.41 16.60 -0.51
N ASP A 133 17.75 15.85 -1.57
CA ASP A 133 17.36 16.18 -2.94
C ASP A 133 15.84 16.22 -3.10
N ARG A 134 15.11 15.21 -2.60
CA ARG A 134 13.65 15.20 -2.61
C ARG A 134 13.06 16.35 -1.79
N MET A 135 13.57 16.62 -0.59
CA MET A 135 13.12 17.76 0.22
C MET A 135 13.30 19.11 -0.49
N ILE A 136 14.42 19.30 -1.20
CA ILE A 136 14.70 20.51 -1.98
C ILE A 136 13.73 20.64 -3.16
N ALA A 137 13.35 19.53 -3.79
CA ALA A 137 12.47 19.49 -4.95
C ALA A 137 10.96 19.65 -4.63
N ILE A 138 10.53 19.32 -3.41
CA ILE A 138 9.11 19.36 -2.99
C ILE A 138 8.38 20.67 -3.37
N PRO A 139 8.92 21.88 -3.14
CA PRO A 139 8.23 23.12 -3.48
C PRO A 139 7.89 23.24 -4.96
N ASP A 140 8.85 22.94 -5.83
CA ASP A 140 8.65 23.06 -7.28
C ASP A 140 7.71 21.95 -7.79
N TYR A 141 7.83 20.74 -7.24
CA TYR A 141 6.92 19.63 -7.51
C TYR A 141 5.46 19.96 -7.13
N LEU A 142 5.21 20.47 -5.92
CA LEU A 142 3.86 20.86 -5.49
C LEU A 142 3.36 22.09 -6.23
N LYS A 143 4.25 22.96 -6.72
CA LYS A 143 3.87 24.11 -7.55
C LYS A 143 3.40 23.70 -8.94
N GLN A 144 4.16 22.86 -9.65
CA GLN A 144 3.80 22.44 -11.01
C GLN A 144 2.49 21.64 -11.04
N ALA A 145 2.24 20.84 -10.00
CA ALA A 145 1.07 19.99 -9.91
C ALA A 145 -0.26 20.75 -9.88
N ARG A 146 -0.27 21.99 -9.34
CA ARG A 146 -1.47 22.86 -9.24
C ARG A 146 -2.10 23.13 -10.60
N ALA A 147 -1.29 23.18 -11.65
CA ALA A 147 -1.75 23.49 -13.00
C ALA A 147 -2.69 22.43 -13.59
N ASN A 148 -2.67 21.20 -13.05
CA ASN A 148 -3.59 20.16 -13.50
C ASN A 148 -5.01 20.34 -12.98
N LEU A 149 -5.18 20.93 -11.79
CA LEU A 149 -6.45 20.94 -11.07
C LEU A 149 -7.49 21.83 -11.76
N LYS A 150 -8.70 21.30 -11.99
CA LYS A 150 -9.80 21.95 -12.71
C LYS A 150 -11.10 21.98 -11.92
N GLU A 151 -11.69 20.81 -11.69
CA GLU A 151 -12.93 20.64 -10.93
C GLU A 151 -12.69 19.55 -9.88
N VAL A 152 -12.79 19.93 -8.61
CA VAL A 152 -12.38 19.11 -7.45
C VAL A 152 -13.59 18.81 -6.58
N PRO A 153 -13.95 17.53 -6.37
CA PRO A 153 -14.94 17.15 -5.38
C PRO A 153 -14.53 17.58 -3.98
N ASP A 154 -15.47 18.14 -3.21
CA ASP A 154 -15.26 18.63 -1.85
C ASP A 154 -14.60 17.60 -0.91
N VAL A 155 -15.03 16.32 -1.02
CA VAL A 155 -14.43 15.22 -0.25
C VAL A 155 -12.93 15.07 -0.51
N PHE A 156 -12.47 15.28 -1.75
CA PHE A 156 -11.04 15.19 -2.07
C PHE A 156 -10.26 16.41 -1.59
N LEU A 157 -10.90 17.58 -1.45
CA LEU A 157 -10.27 18.73 -0.78
C LEU A 157 -10.02 18.41 0.70
N GLY A 158 -11.01 17.87 1.41
CA GLY A 158 -10.86 17.50 2.83
C GLY A 158 -9.70 16.51 3.05
N VAL A 159 -9.59 15.49 2.21
CA VAL A 159 -8.48 14.52 2.26
C VAL A 159 -7.14 15.20 1.95
N ALA A 160 -7.09 16.09 0.96
CA ALA A 160 -5.87 16.80 0.60
C ALA A 160 -5.39 17.75 1.72
N ASP A 161 -6.32 18.44 2.38
CA ASP A 161 -6.04 19.31 3.54
C ASP A 161 -5.41 18.49 4.67
N GLU A 162 -6.01 17.36 5.04
CA GLU A 162 -5.51 16.49 6.11
C GLU A 162 -4.09 15.99 5.81
N ILE A 163 -3.87 15.44 4.61
CA ILE A 163 -2.56 14.94 4.18
C ILE A 163 -1.53 16.08 4.15
N ASN A 164 -1.86 17.20 3.54
CA ASN A 164 -0.91 18.30 3.36
C ASN A 164 -0.51 18.95 4.70
N ARG A 165 -1.45 19.11 5.65
CA ARG A 165 -1.17 19.63 6.99
C ARG A 165 -0.20 18.76 7.78
N SER A 166 -0.17 17.44 7.52
CA SER A 166 0.80 16.53 8.15
C SER A 166 2.24 16.72 7.64
N GLY A 167 2.39 17.26 6.42
CA GLY A 167 3.66 17.45 5.71
C GLY A 167 4.78 18.07 6.53
N PRO A 168 4.62 19.30 7.06
CA PRO A 168 5.68 19.97 7.81
C PRO A 168 6.14 19.19 9.04
N GLY A 169 5.21 18.60 9.80
CA GLY A 169 5.53 17.83 11.01
C GLY A 169 6.31 16.56 10.69
N PHE A 170 5.96 15.87 9.60
CA PHE A 170 6.70 14.71 9.12
C PHE A 170 8.11 15.09 8.64
N VAL A 171 8.25 16.17 7.87
CA VAL A 171 9.57 16.70 7.44
C VAL A 171 10.46 17.01 8.64
N ASP A 172 9.91 17.57 9.71
CA ASP A 172 10.66 17.87 10.94
C ASP A 172 11.18 16.61 11.63
N GLN A 173 10.42 15.51 11.60
CA GLN A 173 10.85 14.24 12.18
C GLN A 173 11.99 13.62 11.36
N VAL A 174 11.88 13.61 10.04
CA VAL A 174 12.95 13.15 9.15
C VAL A 174 14.20 14.00 9.38
N ALA A 175 14.07 15.34 9.42
CA ALA A 175 15.19 16.25 9.65
C ALA A 175 15.87 16.00 11.00
N ARG A 176 15.09 15.80 12.07
CA ARG A 176 15.63 15.51 13.41
C ARG A 176 16.43 14.20 13.42
N SER A 177 15.91 13.15 12.78
CA SER A 177 16.62 11.87 12.63
C SER A 177 17.93 12.01 11.84
N LEU A 178 17.93 12.82 10.77
CA LEU A 178 19.14 13.12 10.00
C LEU A 178 20.15 13.92 10.82
N LEU A 179 19.72 14.89 11.63
CA LEU A 179 20.60 15.69 12.49
C LEU A 179 21.27 14.86 13.60
N GLU A 180 20.55 13.88 14.16
CA GLU A 180 21.11 12.92 15.12
C GLU A 180 22.21 12.06 14.49
N SER A 181 22.04 11.66 13.23
CA SER A 181 22.97 10.80 12.50
C SER A 181 24.12 11.57 11.83
N PHE A 182 23.88 12.82 11.42
CA PHE A 182 24.78 13.66 10.63
C PHE A 182 24.87 15.09 11.18
N PRO A 183 25.28 15.30 12.44
CA PRO A 183 25.28 16.63 13.07
C PRO A 183 26.17 17.65 12.36
N ALA A 184 27.22 17.21 11.66
CA ALA A 184 28.11 18.08 10.89
C ALA A 184 27.45 18.70 9.64
N GLU A 185 26.32 18.16 9.19
CA GLU A 185 25.59 18.59 7.99
C GLU A 185 24.38 19.47 8.34
N GLN A 186 24.35 20.03 9.56
CA GLN A 186 23.19 20.74 10.11
C GLN A 186 22.61 21.79 9.15
N GLU A 187 23.45 22.66 8.58
CA GLU A 187 23.02 23.73 7.68
C GLU A 187 22.30 23.18 6.43
N ARG A 188 22.82 22.10 5.85
CA ARG A 188 22.22 21.47 4.65
C ARG A 188 20.89 20.81 4.98
N ILE A 189 20.79 20.12 6.11
CA ILE A 189 19.56 19.46 6.57
C ILE A 189 18.48 20.50 6.91
N GLU A 190 18.84 21.56 7.63
CA GLU A 190 17.92 22.65 7.98
C GLU A 190 17.44 23.39 6.72
N HIS A 191 18.34 23.63 5.75
CA HIS A 191 17.98 24.25 4.48
C HIS A 191 17.00 23.37 3.67
N ALA A 192 17.31 22.09 3.47
CA ALA A 192 16.46 21.18 2.70
C ALA A 192 15.08 20.99 3.36
N SER A 193 15.06 20.73 4.67
CA SER A 193 13.81 20.59 5.42
C SER A 193 12.99 21.89 5.43
N GLY A 194 13.66 23.05 5.52
CA GLY A 194 13.03 24.37 5.40
C GLY A 194 12.38 24.58 4.05
N ARG A 195 13.04 24.18 2.95
CA ARG A 195 12.46 24.21 1.61
C ARG A 195 11.21 23.34 1.53
N ALA A 196 11.27 22.09 1.96
CA ALA A 196 10.11 21.20 1.96
C ALA A 196 8.92 21.76 2.74
N ARG A 197 9.15 22.28 3.97
CA ARG A 197 8.10 22.93 4.78
C ARG A 197 7.44 24.10 4.05
N ILE A 198 8.22 24.95 3.39
CA ILE A 198 7.70 26.05 2.58
C ILE A 198 6.82 25.52 1.44
N GLY A 199 7.21 24.43 0.79
CA GLY A 199 6.42 23.80 -0.27
C GLY A 199 5.02 23.37 0.21
N PHE A 200 4.95 22.66 1.33
CA PHE A 200 3.68 22.24 1.93
C PHE A 200 2.83 23.44 2.40
N ALA A 201 3.46 24.47 3.00
CA ALA A 201 2.76 25.69 3.41
C ALA A 201 2.17 26.45 2.19
N GLN A 202 2.94 26.59 1.12
CA GLN A 202 2.46 27.22 -0.11
C GLN A 202 1.37 26.41 -0.82
N TYR A 203 1.39 25.08 -0.66
CA TYR A 203 0.32 24.23 -1.18
C TYR A 203 -0.94 24.35 -0.30
N GLN A 204 -0.78 24.45 1.02
CA GLN A 204 -1.89 24.72 1.94
C GLN A 204 -2.58 26.05 1.62
N ASP A 205 -1.81 27.12 1.43
CA ASP A 205 -2.37 28.43 1.03
C ASP A 205 -3.16 28.33 -0.28
N PHE A 206 -2.72 27.49 -1.22
CA PHE A 206 -3.44 27.23 -2.46
C PHE A 206 -4.74 26.44 -2.22
N LEU A 207 -4.71 25.40 -1.38
CA LEU A 207 -5.92 24.65 -1.00
C LEU A 207 -6.95 25.58 -0.33
N ASP A 208 -6.50 26.42 0.61
CA ASP A 208 -7.36 27.28 1.44
C ASP A 208 -7.94 28.49 0.69
N ARG A 209 -7.27 28.97 -0.38
CA ARG A 209 -7.62 30.26 -1.02
C ARG A 209 -7.91 30.18 -2.50
N ASP A 210 -7.18 29.35 -3.22
CA ASP A 210 -7.20 29.34 -4.69
C ASP A 210 -8.06 28.20 -5.25
N LEU A 211 -8.27 27.14 -4.46
CA LEU A 211 -8.98 25.94 -4.89
C LEU A 211 -10.50 26.05 -4.70
N ASP A 212 -10.99 26.94 -3.83
CA ASP A 212 -12.42 27.17 -3.58
C ASP A 212 -13.22 27.40 -4.87
N ALA A 213 -12.67 28.18 -5.80
CA ALA A 213 -13.31 28.47 -7.10
C ALA A 213 -13.43 27.25 -8.02
N LYS A 214 -12.75 26.15 -7.71
CA LYS A 214 -12.71 24.89 -8.46
C LYS A 214 -13.50 23.78 -7.77
N ILE A 215 -14.10 24.03 -6.61
CA ILE A 215 -14.85 23.00 -5.89
C ILE A 215 -16.17 22.72 -6.61
N GLY A 216 -16.39 21.45 -6.93
CA GLY A 216 -17.54 21.01 -7.72
C GLY A 216 -17.48 19.53 -8.09
N GLY A 217 -18.55 19.07 -8.74
CA GLY A 217 -18.67 17.69 -9.20
C GLY A 217 -18.90 16.66 -8.09
N THR A 218 -18.71 15.38 -8.43
CA THR A 218 -18.96 14.23 -7.53
C THR A 218 -17.70 13.37 -7.45
N PHE A 219 -17.35 12.84 -6.29
CA PHE A 219 -16.23 11.88 -6.17
C PHE A 219 -16.49 10.56 -6.93
N ALA A 220 -17.76 10.23 -7.21
CA ALA A 220 -18.15 9.00 -7.87
C ALA A 220 -17.62 8.95 -9.30
N ILE A 221 -17.11 7.78 -9.70
CA ILE A 221 -16.62 7.54 -11.07
C ILE A 221 -17.71 7.06 -12.03
N SER A 222 -18.97 6.95 -11.58
CA SER A 222 -20.10 6.32 -12.30
C SER A 222 -19.97 4.80 -12.46
N GLU A 223 -21.11 4.16 -12.68
CA GLU A 223 -21.20 2.71 -12.93
C GLU A 223 -20.40 2.28 -14.18
N ARG A 224 -20.37 3.11 -15.23
CA ARG A 224 -19.60 2.83 -16.45
C ARG A 224 -18.13 2.59 -16.14
N TRP A 225 -17.50 3.51 -15.41
CA TRP A 225 -16.06 3.41 -15.13
C TRP A 225 -15.77 2.39 -14.03
N MET A 226 -16.70 2.16 -13.11
CA MET A 226 -16.58 1.06 -12.15
C MET A 226 -16.60 -0.30 -12.88
N ASN A 227 -17.54 -0.51 -13.81
CA ASN A 227 -17.57 -1.71 -14.66
C ASN A 227 -16.30 -1.85 -15.52
N TYR A 228 -15.76 -0.73 -16.02
CA TYR A 228 -14.49 -0.74 -16.74
C TYR A 228 -13.34 -1.22 -15.84
N LYS A 229 -13.23 -0.72 -14.59
CA LYS A 229 -12.21 -1.20 -13.64
C LYS A 229 -12.41 -2.69 -13.32
N LEU A 230 -13.64 -3.13 -13.06
CA LEU A 230 -13.94 -4.55 -12.81
C LEU A 230 -13.49 -5.44 -13.97
N GLU A 231 -13.83 -5.10 -15.22
CA GLU A 231 -13.46 -5.91 -16.40
C GLU A 231 -11.98 -5.80 -16.75
N ARG A 232 -11.43 -4.58 -16.82
CA ARG A 232 -10.13 -4.31 -17.45
C ARG A 232 -8.97 -4.29 -16.49
N GLU A 233 -9.18 -3.80 -15.27
CA GLU A 233 -8.13 -3.65 -14.26
C GLU A 233 -8.10 -4.86 -13.34
N HIS A 234 -9.28 -5.29 -12.89
CA HIS A 234 -9.43 -6.42 -11.97
C HIS A 234 -9.67 -7.76 -12.67
N LEU A 235 -9.88 -7.76 -13.99
CA LEU A 235 -10.07 -8.98 -14.80
C LEU A 235 -11.24 -9.86 -14.33
N LEU A 236 -12.28 -9.23 -13.78
CA LEU A 236 -13.47 -9.88 -13.26
C LEU A 236 -14.54 -10.04 -14.33
N ASN A 237 -15.30 -11.13 -14.25
CA ASN A 237 -16.38 -11.44 -15.19
C ASN A 237 -17.76 -10.97 -14.69
N PHE A 238 -17.81 -9.96 -13.82
CA PHE A 238 -19.03 -9.42 -13.25
C PHE A 238 -19.02 -7.89 -13.22
N ASP A 239 -20.21 -7.33 -13.30
CA ASP A 239 -20.47 -5.89 -13.24
C ASP A 239 -20.82 -5.44 -11.81
N CYS A 240 -21.09 -4.14 -11.65
CA CYS A 240 -21.51 -3.54 -10.39
C CYS A 240 -22.74 -4.22 -9.79
N ALA A 241 -23.73 -4.58 -10.61
CA ALA A 241 -24.97 -5.19 -10.13
C ALA A 241 -24.69 -6.56 -9.50
N LYS A 242 -23.92 -7.40 -10.18
CA LYS A 242 -23.54 -8.72 -9.67
C LYS A 242 -22.56 -8.63 -8.50
N LEU A 243 -21.62 -7.68 -8.50
CA LEU A 243 -20.75 -7.42 -7.36
C LEU A 243 -21.55 -7.01 -6.13
N LYS A 244 -22.53 -6.10 -6.28
CA LYS A 244 -23.41 -5.67 -5.20
C LYS A 244 -24.21 -6.85 -4.64
N ALA A 245 -24.83 -7.65 -5.51
CA ALA A 245 -25.61 -8.81 -5.10
C ALA A 245 -24.73 -9.83 -4.33
N LEU A 246 -23.51 -10.09 -4.81
CA LEU A 246 -22.55 -10.95 -4.12
C LEU A 246 -22.19 -10.40 -2.72
N GLY A 247 -21.93 -9.09 -2.62
CA GLY A 247 -21.62 -8.45 -1.34
C GLY A 247 -22.78 -8.55 -0.34
N GLU A 248 -24.02 -8.28 -0.79
CA GLU A 248 -25.22 -8.39 0.04
C GLU A 248 -25.47 -9.85 0.50
N GLU A 249 -25.24 -10.82 -0.38
CA GLU A 249 -25.32 -12.24 -0.05
C GLU A 249 -24.28 -12.63 1.01
N GLN A 250 -23.02 -12.22 0.84
CA GLN A 250 -21.96 -12.54 1.80
C GLN A 250 -22.23 -11.88 3.17
N VAL A 251 -22.69 -10.62 3.21
CA VAL A 251 -23.06 -9.97 4.47
C VAL A 251 -24.17 -10.74 5.19
N ALA A 252 -25.23 -11.09 4.46
CA ALA A 252 -26.35 -11.84 5.04
C ALA A 252 -25.91 -13.23 5.56
N LYS A 253 -25.10 -13.95 4.77
CA LYS A 253 -24.56 -15.26 5.15
C LYS A 253 -23.67 -15.16 6.39
N THR A 254 -22.73 -14.22 6.42
CA THR A 254 -21.80 -14.04 7.54
C THR A 254 -22.52 -13.64 8.81
N LEU A 255 -23.52 -12.75 8.74
CA LEU A 255 -24.35 -12.40 9.90
C LEU A 255 -25.10 -13.62 10.46
N ALA A 256 -25.69 -14.44 9.59
CA ALA A 256 -26.38 -15.66 10.02
C ALA A 256 -25.43 -16.68 10.68
N LEU A 257 -24.21 -16.82 10.16
CA LEU A 257 -23.17 -17.66 10.76
C LEU A 257 -22.72 -17.13 12.13
N LEU A 258 -22.46 -15.82 12.25
CA LEU A 258 -22.09 -15.18 13.52
C LEU A 258 -23.19 -15.38 14.58
N GLU A 259 -24.46 -15.19 14.21
CA GLU A 259 -25.58 -15.44 15.13
C GLU A 259 -25.69 -16.91 15.55
N ALA A 260 -25.48 -17.85 14.62
CA ALA A 260 -25.52 -19.26 14.92
C ALA A 260 -24.38 -19.70 15.85
N GLU A 261 -23.16 -19.24 15.61
CA GLU A 261 -22.00 -19.52 16.47
C GLU A 261 -22.17 -18.90 17.86
N ALA A 262 -22.59 -17.64 17.94
CA ALA A 262 -22.84 -16.99 19.22
C ALA A 262 -23.90 -17.73 20.06
N LYS A 263 -24.96 -18.25 19.44
CA LYS A 263 -25.97 -19.08 20.13
C LYS A 263 -25.43 -20.41 20.64
N LYS A 264 -24.41 -20.99 19.99
CA LYS A 264 -23.77 -22.23 20.49
C LYS A 264 -22.94 -21.95 21.74
N LEU A 265 -22.30 -20.78 21.82
CA LEU A 265 -21.48 -20.38 22.96
C LEU A 265 -22.33 -19.94 24.16
N ASP A 266 -23.25 -19.00 23.94
CA ASP A 266 -24.20 -18.52 24.95
C ASP A 266 -25.51 -18.06 24.29
N PRO A 267 -26.59 -18.86 24.36
CA PRO A 267 -27.89 -18.51 23.81
C PRO A 267 -28.52 -17.23 24.40
N ALA A 268 -28.09 -16.78 25.58
CA ALA A 268 -28.66 -15.62 26.26
C ALA A 268 -28.06 -14.28 25.79
N ARG A 269 -26.97 -14.31 25.02
CA ARG A 269 -26.22 -13.10 24.62
C ARG A 269 -26.07 -12.99 23.12
N THR A 270 -26.07 -11.76 22.62
CA THR A 270 -25.85 -11.50 21.19
C THR A 270 -24.36 -11.63 20.83
N TRP A 271 -24.06 -11.89 19.56
CA TRP A 271 -22.68 -11.96 19.08
C TRP A 271 -21.91 -10.66 19.38
N GLN A 272 -22.56 -9.49 19.30
CA GLN A 272 -21.93 -8.21 19.63
C GLN A 272 -21.49 -8.15 21.09
N GLN A 273 -22.35 -8.59 22.01
CA GLN A 273 -22.03 -8.61 23.44
C GLN A 273 -20.88 -9.57 23.75
N GLN A 274 -20.79 -10.69 23.03
CA GLN A 274 -19.72 -11.67 23.17
C GLN A 274 -18.40 -11.13 22.58
N ILE A 275 -18.42 -10.45 21.43
CA ILE A 275 -17.23 -9.80 20.85
C ILE A 275 -16.73 -8.67 21.77
N THR A 276 -17.62 -7.83 22.29
CA THR A 276 -17.24 -6.76 23.22
C THR A 276 -16.53 -7.33 24.46
N GLU A 277 -17.01 -8.44 25.01
CA GLU A 277 -16.30 -9.11 26.10
C GLU A 277 -14.98 -9.73 25.64
N ALA A 278 -14.95 -10.41 24.49
CA ALA A 278 -13.73 -11.01 23.98
C ALA A 278 -12.61 -9.97 23.78
N LYS A 279 -12.96 -8.74 23.38
CA LYS A 279 -12.03 -7.62 23.25
C LYS A 279 -11.34 -7.23 24.55
N SER A 280 -11.94 -7.49 25.71
CA SER A 280 -11.30 -7.26 27.02
C SER A 280 -10.13 -8.20 27.29
N ARG A 281 -10.00 -9.30 26.53
CA ARG A 281 -8.89 -10.24 26.61
C ARG A 281 -7.80 -9.81 25.64
N HIS A 282 -6.86 -9.01 26.13
CA HIS A 282 -5.75 -8.49 25.35
C HIS A 282 -4.42 -8.63 26.12
N PRO A 283 -3.27 -8.57 25.42
CA PRO A 283 -1.98 -8.47 26.08
C PRO A 283 -1.87 -7.19 26.93
N GLU A 284 -0.96 -7.19 27.90
CA GLU A 284 -0.58 -5.96 28.61
C GLU A 284 0.12 -4.98 27.64
N ALA A 285 -0.05 -3.66 27.84
CA ALA A 285 0.49 -2.62 26.96
C ALA A 285 1.99 -2.78 26.64
N LEU A 286 2.82 -3.09 27.65
CA LEU A 286 4.26 -3.25 27.47
C LEU A 286 4.67 -4.60 26.85
N LYS A 287 3.73 -5.54 26.70
CA LYS A 287 3.95 -6.88 26.16
C LYS A 287 3.36 -7.09 24.77
N LEU A 288 2.76 -6.07 24.16
CA LEU A 288 2.10 -6.16 22.85
C LEU A 288 3.02 -6.74 21.78
N LYS A 289 4.19 -6.12 21.56
CA LYS A 289 5.14 -6.59 20.55
C LYS A 289 5.59 -8.04 20.77
N ASP A 290 5.81 -8.44 22.03
CA ASP A 290 6.21 -9.81 22.36
C ASP A 290 5.07 -10.81 22.13
N ALA A 291 3.81 -10.40 22.34
CA ALA A 291 2.64 -11.21 22.02
C ALA A 291 2.52 -11.44 20.50
N TYR A 292 2.67 -10.39 19.69
CA TYR A 292 2.70 -10.53 18.22
C TYR A 292 3.88 -11.40 17.76
N ARG A 293 5.08 -11.20 18.30
CA ARG A 293 6.24 -12.03 17.96
C ARG A 293 5.98 -13.51 18.28
N SER A 294 5.41 -13.80 19.44
CA SER A 294 5.08 -15.17 19.85
C SER A 294 4.04 -15.80 18.92
N GLU A 295 3.03 -15.02 18.50
CA GLU A 295 1.98 -15.50 17.60
C GLU A 295 2.50 -15.72 16.18
N VAL A 296 3.38 -14.85 15.68
CA VAL A 296 4.06 -15.03 14.37
C VAL A 296 4.84 -16.34 14.37
N GLU A 297 5.61 -16.62 15.41
CA GLU A 297 6.35 -17.89 15.54
C GLU A 297 5.41 -19.10 15.65
N ARG A 298 4.27 -18.95 16.33
CA ARG A 298 3.23 -19.99 16.41
C ARG A 298 2.64 -20.28 15.04
N ALA A 299 2.23 -19.25 14.29
CA ALA A 299 1.67 -19.35 12.95
C ALA A 299 2.66 -19.98 11.98
N ARG A 300 3.91 -19.51 11.97
CA ARG A 300 4.98 -20.04 11.11
C ARG A 300 5.24 -21.52 11.36
N ARG A 301 5.38 -21.92 12.63
CA ARG A 301 5.57 -23.32 13.01
C ARG A 301 4.37 -24.18 12.61
N PHE A 302 3.15 -23.69 12.81
CA PHE A 302 1.93 -24.41 12.42
C PHE A 302 1.88 -24.68 10.91
N VAL A 303 2.20 -23.67 10.09
CA VAL A 303 2.29 -23.80 8.62
C VAL A 303 3.31 -24.89 8.22
N ILE A 304 4.47 -24.94 8.89
CA ILE A 304 5.50 -25.97 8.66
C ILE A 304 4.99 -27.36 9.08
N GLU A 305 4.47 -27.50 10.29
CA GLU A 305 4.04 -28.79 10.86
C GLU A 305 2.89 -29.41 10.08
N LYS A 306 1.91 -28.58 9.69
CA LYS A 306 0.76 -28.99 8.87
C LYS A 306 1.08 -29.07 7.38
N ARG A 307 2.26 -28.60 6.96
CA ARG A 307 2.73 -28.56 5.56
C ARG A 307 1.77 -27.81 4.65
N LEU A 308 1.26 -26.65 5.11
CA LEU A 308 0.25 -25.88 4.36
C LEU A 308 0.84 -25.17 3.15
N ALA A 309 2.06 -24.63 3.28
CA ALA A 309 2.76 -23.96 2.21
C ALA A 309 4.28 -24.08 2.40
N PRO A 310 5.07 -24.14 1.31
CA PRO A 310 6.53 -24.10 1.41
C PRO A 310 6.99 -22.68 1.80
N LEU A 311 7.99 -22.60 2.67
CA LEU A 311 8.66 -21.34 2.97
C LEU A 311 9.66 -20.97 1.87
N THR A 312 9.80 -19.68 1.59
CA THR A 312 10.78 -19.17 0.64
C THR A 312 12.19 -19.15 1.26
N PRO A 313 13.23 -19.66 0.58
CA PRO A 313 14.59 -19.59 1.12
C PRO A 313 15.02 -18.14 1.42
N GLY A 314 15.45 -17.89 2.65
CA GLY A 314 15.95 -16.58 3.09
C GLY A 314 14.87 -15.59 3.51
N GLU A 315 13.59 -15.99 3.54
CA GLU A 315 12.52 -15.17 4.11
C GLU A 315 12.76 -14.88 5.58
N LYS A 316 12.46 -13.63 5.97
CA LYS A 316 12.58 -13.12 7.32
C LYS A 316 11.46 -12.11 7.56
N LEU A 317 10.86 -12.19 8.73
CA LEU A 317 9.86 -11.24 9.20
C LEU A 317 10.30 -10.68 10.56
N GLU A 318 10.40 -9.36 10.65
CA GLU A 318 10.72 -8.68 11.90
C GLU A 318 9.49 -7.99 12.49
N VAL A 319 9.12 -8.37 13.71
CA VAL A 319 8.07 -7.68 14.48
C VAL A 319 8.70 -6.49 15.21
N ILE A 320 8.37 -5.28 14.78
CA ILE A 320 8.94 -4.02 15.27
C ILE A 320 7.85 -3.03 15.67
N ASP A 321 8.22 -2.06 16.52
CA ASP A 321 7.24 -1.04 16.91
C ASP A 321 6.94 -0.14 15.71
N THR A 322 5.67 0.20 15.53
CA THR A 322 5.29 1.25 14.57
C THR A 322 6.06 2.53 14.92
N PRO A 323 6.82 3.10 13.97
CA PRO A 323 7.53 4.33 14.18
C PRO A 323 6.59 5.43 14.69
N VAL A 324 7.06 6.28 15.61
CA VAL A 324 6.23 7.29 16.33
C VAL A 324 5.35 8.10 15.37
N PHE A 325 5.86 8.41 14.20
CA PHE A 325 5.19 9.23 13.20
C PHE A 325 4.09 8.51 12.40
N GLU A 326 4.10 7.19 12.33
CA GLU A 326 3.07 6.40 11.63
C GLU A 326 1.92 6.02 12.55
N ARG A 327 2.07 6.16 13.87
CA ARG A 327 1.09 5.66 14.85
C ARG A 327 -0.31 6.25 14.71
N SER A 328 -0.45 7.43 14.09
CA SER A 328 -1.76 8.04 13.81
C SER A 328 -2.48 7.41 12.62
N VAL A 329 -1.76 6.84 11.66
CA VAL A 329 -2.32 6.21 10.45
C VAL A 329 -2.32 4.68 10.53
N VAL A 330 -1.43 4.09 11.32
CA VAL A 330 -1.40 2.67 11.68
C VAL A 330 -1.76 2.56 13.16
N PRO A 331 -3.05 2.50 13.55
CA PRO A 331 -3.45 2.51 14.95
C PRO A 331 -3.19 1.18 15.68
N TYR A 332 -3.05 0.08 14.93
CA TYR A 332 -2.91 -1.28 15.49
C TYR A 332 -1.68 -1.98 14.94
N ALA A 333 -1.75 -2.55 13.74
CA ALA A 333 -0.64 -3.25 13.13
C ALA A 333 -0.72 -3.12 11.61
N ALA A 334 0.41 -3.23 10.93
CA ALA A 334 0.50 -3.21 9.48
C ALA A 334 1.72 -4.00 9.01
N TYR A 335 1.62 -4.57 7.81
CA TYR A 335 2.76 -5.19 7.16
C TYR A 335 3.41 -4.25 6.15
N LEU A 336 4.75 -4.14 6.24
CA LEU A 336 5.57 -3.52 5.22
C LEU A 336 6.39 -4.59 4.52
N GLN A 337 6.02 -4.87 3.28
CA GLN A 337 6.74 -5.81 2.42
C GLN A 337 8.12 -5.30 2.02
N PRO A 338 9.09 -6.19 1.78
CA PRO A 338 10.32 -5.84 1.06
C PRO A 338 9.98 -5.49 -0.39
N GLY A 339 10.78 -4.62 -0.99
CA GLY A 339 10.69 -4.32 -2.41
C GLY A 339 10.99 -5.55 -3.26
N PRO A 340 10.30 -5.76 -4.40
CA PRO A 340 10.54 -6.88 -5.32
C PRO A 340 11.97 -7.00 -5.86
N PHE A 341 12.75 -5.91 -5.82
CA PHE A 341 14.14 -5.87 -6.26
C PHE A 341 15.14 -5.62 -5.12
N ASP A 342 14.68 -5.54 -3.86
CA ASP A 342 15.57 -5.44 -2.71
C ASP A 342 16.42 -6.70 -2.57
N GLN A 343 17.72 -6.53 -2.27
CA GLN A 343 18.58 -7.68 -1.95
C GLN A 343 18.18 -8.33 -0.63
N ASP A 344 17.78 -7.52 0.35
CA ASP A 344 17.22 -7.99 1.62
C ASP A 344 15.71 -8.13 1.49
N GLN A 345 15.21 -9.35 1.63
CA GLN A 345 13.79 -9.68 1.55
C GLN A 345 13.14 -9.76 2.94
N THR A 346 13.68 -9.01 3.91
CA THR A 346 13.10 -8.91 5.26
C THR A 346 11.83 -8.05 5.22
N GLY A 347 10.70 -8.67 5.56
CA GLY A 347 9.45 -7.97 5.82
C GLY A 347 9.41 -7.40 7.23
N HIS A 348 8.67 -6.31 7.43
CA HIS A 348 8.46 -5.71 8.75
C HIS A 348 6.98 -5.79 9.12
N PHE A 349 6.70 -6.36 10.29
CA PHE A 349 5.37 -6.35 10.87
C PHE A 349 5.34 -5.29 11.98
N TYR A 350 4.77 -4.14 11.64
CA TYR A 350 4.61 -3.03 12.56
C TYR A 350 3.51 -3.33 13.58
N VAL A 351 3.83 -3.14 14.86
CA VAL A 351 2.89 -3.21 15.97
C VAL A 351 2.89 -1.86 16.68
N THR A 352 1.75 -1.19 16.70
CA THR A 352 1.63 0.14 17.29
C THR A 352 1.57 0.03 18.80
N PRO A 353 2.59 0.51 19.53
CA PRO A 353 2.55 0.46 20.98
C PRO A 353 1.50 1.44 21.50
N VAL A 354 0.94 1.10 22.66
CA VAL A 354 0.02 2.00 23.38
C VAL A 354 0.77 3.23 23.83
N ASP A 355 0.25 4.40 23.46
CA ASP A 355 0.78 5.66 23.96
C ASP A 355 0.35 5.87 25.42
N THR A 356 1.28 5.66 26.34
CA THR A 356 1.07 5.81 27.78
C THR A 356 0.76 7.25 28.22
N LEU A 357 0.94 8.24 27.33
CA LEU A 357 0.60 9.64 27.59
C LEU A 357 -0.87 9.97 27.30
N ARG A 358 -1.59 9.08 26.59
CA ARG A 358 -3.02 9.26 26.30
C ARG A 358 -3.88 8.97 27.52
N ARG A 359 -5.16 9.37 27.46
CA ARG A 359 -6.11 9.09 28.55
C ARG A 359 -6.30 7.58 28.73
N ALA A 360 -6.56 7.13 29.96
CA ALA A 360 -6.65 5.71 30.28
C ALA A 360 -7.74 4.97 29.48
N ASP A 361 -8.86 5.63 29.17
CA ASP A 361 -9.93 5.10 28.32
C ASP A 361 -9.48 4.92 26.85
N GLU A 362 -8.66 5.83 26.33
CA GLU A 362 -8.09 5.71 24.98
C GLU A 362 -7.03 4.61 24.90
N GLN A 363 -6.20 4.47 25.93
CA GLN A 363 -5.26 3.36 26.05
C GLN A 363 -5.99 2.02 26.07
N GLN A 364 -7.06 1.91 26.87
CA GLN A 364 -7.89 0.72 26.95
C GLN A 364 -8.56 0.40 25.62
N GLN A 365 -9.11 1.41 24.92
CA GLN A 365 -9.70 1.21 23.60
C GLN A 365 -8.68 0.70 22.57
N GLN A 366 -7.44 1.19 22.61
CA GLN A 366 -6.38 0.71 21.73
C GLN A 366 -6.01 -0.74 22.05
N LEU A 367 -5.88 -1.08 23.34
CA LEU A 367 -5.62 -2.44 23.81
C LEU A 367 -6.71 -3.44 23.39
N GLU A 368 -7.98 -3.03 23.47
CA GLU A 368 -9.11 -3.82 22.99
C GLU A 368 -9.06 -4.10 21.47
N GLY A 369 -8.42 -3.22 20.70
CA GLY A 369 -8.10 -3.47 19.29
C GLY A 369 -7.02 -4.53 19.09
N HIS A 370 -6.11 -4.69 20.06
CA HIS A 370 -5.06 -5.72 20.09
C HIS A 370 -5.45 -6.99 20.86
N ASN A 371 -6.75 -7.24 21.05
CA ASN A 371 -7.23 -8.45 21.71
C ASN A 371 -6.69 -9.73 21.05
N TYR A 372 -6.58 -10.82 21.83
CA TYR A 372 -5.92 -12.06 21.36
C TYR A 372 -6.56 -12.65 20.09
N ALA A 373 -7.87 -12.52 19.91
CA ALA A 373 -8.55 -13.02 18.72
C ALA A 373 -8.19 -12.21 17.47
N SER A 374 -8.23 -10.88 17.56
CA SER A 374 -7.79 -10.00 16.47
C SER A 374 -6.29 -10.15 16.19
N LEU A 375 -5.46 -10.27 17.23
CA LEU A 375 -4.02 -10.46 17.11
C LEU A 375 -3.69 -11.73 16.31
N ALA A 376 -4.35 -12.86 16.60
CA ALA A 376 -4.17 -14.10 15.86
C ALA A 376 -4.59 -13.99 14.40
N LEU A 377 -5.76 -13.37 14.12
CA LEU A 377 -6.25 -13.14 12.77
C LEU A 377 -5.30 -12.24 11.97
N THR A 378 -4.93 -11.08 12.51
CA THR A 378 -4.00 -10.16 11.86
C THR A 378 -2.63 -10.82 11.64
N THR A 379 -2.17 -11.66 12.57
CA THR A 379 -0.92 -12.41 12.38
C THR A 379 -1.01 -13.39 11.20
N VAL A 380 -2.12 -14.10 11.05
CA VAL A 380 -2.32 -15.00 9.91
C VAL A 380 -2.40 -14.23 8.59
N HIS A 381 -3.13 -13.11 8.59
CA HIS A 381 -3.33 -12.24 7.44
C HIS A 381 -2.03 -11.61 6.96
N GLU A 382 -1.27 -10.99 7.87
CA GLU A 382 -0.09 -10.20 7.54
C GLU A 382 1.20 -11.04 7.43
N ALA A 383 1.31 -12.09 8.25
CA ALA A 383 2.53 -12.90 8.34
C ALA A 383 2.38 -14.25 7.64
N TYR A 384 2.07 -15.31 8.38
CA TYR A 384 2.07 -16.68 7.87
C TYR A 384 0.70 -17.35 8.02
N PRO A 385 0.17 -18.00 6.97
CA PRO A 385 0.70 -18.07 5.59
C PRO A 385 0.29 -16.90 4.69
N GLY A 386 -0.19 -15.77 5.23
CA GLY A 386 -0.71 -14.61 4.48
C GLY A 386 0.33 -13.77 3.73
N HIS A 387 0.24 -12.44 3.84
CA HIS A 387 0.96 -11.48 3.00
C HIS A 387 2.46 -11.68 2.96
N HIS A 388 3.13 -11.86 4.11
CA HIS A 388 4.57 -12.04 4.14
C HIS A 388 5.02 -13.21 3.26
N LEU A 389 4.40 -14.38 3.45
CA LEU A 389 4.75 -15.56 2.68
C LEU A 389 4.41 -15.38 1.20
N GLN A 390 3.21 -14.87 0.88
CA GLN A 390 2.77 -14.69 -0.51
C GLN A 390 3.66 -13.72 -1.28
N LEU A 391 4.00 -12.57 -0.69
CA LEU A 391 4.80 -11.54 -1.35
C LEU A 391 6.27 -11.96 -1.47
N CYS A 392 6.82 -12.69 -0.48
CA CYS A 392 8.15 -13.29 -0.63
C CYS A 392 8.20 -14.31 -1.78
N HIS A 393 7.12 -15.07 -2.02
CA HIS A 393 7.02 -15.92 -3.22
C HIS A 393 6.90 -15.09 -4.50
N ALA A 394 6.07 -14.05 -4.49
CA ALA A 394 5.85 -13.16 -5.65
C ALA A 394 7.14 -12.45 -6.10
N ASN A 395 7.97 -12.00 -5.17
CA ASN A 395 9.25 -11.35 -5.45
C ASN A 395 10.28 -12.29 -6.12
N ARG A 396 10.03 -13.61 -6.10
CA ARG A 396 10.86 -14.62 -6.78
C ARG A 396 10.29 -15.04 -8.14
N ALA A 397 9.21 -14.40 -8.59
CA ALA A 397 8.61 -14.69 -9.89
C ALA A 397 9.58 -14.42 -11.06
N GLY A 398 9.32 -15.10 -12.18
CA GLY A 398 10.27 -15.23 -13.29
C GLY A 398 10.63 -13.91 -13.99
N SER A 399 9.65 -13.05 -14.30
CA SER A 399 9.87 -11.78 -15.01
C SER A 399 9.85 -10.58 -14.06
N ARG A 400 10.58 -9.50 -14.38
CA ARG A 400 10.54 -8.24 -13.62
C ARG A 400 9.13 -7.66 -13.57
N LEU A 401 8.43 -7.74 -14.71
CA LEU A 401 7.03 -7.39 -14.82
C LEU A 401 6.17 -8.16 -13.80
N ARG A 402 6.31 -9.49 -13.69
CA ARG A 402 5.48 -10.27 -12.76
C ARG A 402 5.69 -9.88 -11.30
N ARG A 403 6.91 -9.49 -10.92
CA ARG A 403 7.22 -9.02 -9.57
C ARG A 403 6.60 -7.66 -9.25
N LEU A 404 6.30 -6.87 -10.29
CA LEU A 404 5.65 -5.55 -10.17
C LEU A 404 4.15 -5.58 -10.41
N ALA A 405 3.66 -6.63 -11.07
CA ALA A 405 2.26 -6.79 -11.43
C ALA A 405 1.45 -7.18 -10.20
N ASP A 406 1.15 -6.17 -9.38
CA ASP A 406 0.31 -6.29 -8.20
C ASP A 406 -1.18 -6.44 -8.59
N SER A 407 -1.89 -7.24 -7.82
CA SER A 407 -3.33 -7.39 -7.87
C SER A 407 -3.84 -7.45 -6.44
N SER A 408 -4.46 -6.36 -5.98
CA SER A 408 -5.06 -6.30 -4.65
C SER A 408 -6.03 -7.44 -4.41
N LEU A 409 -6.80 -7.85 -5.42
CA LEU A 409 -7.70 -8.99 -5.31
C LEU A 409 -6.99 -10.32 -5.05
N MET A 410 -5.80 -10.53 -5.63
CA MET A 410 -5.02 -11.73 -5.38
C MET A 410 -4.32 -11.67 -4.03
N ALA A 411 -3.70 -10.54 -3.68
CA ALA A 411 -2.98 -10.37 -2.41
C ALA A 411 -3.94 -10.44 -1.20
N GLU A 412 -4.98 -9.60 -1.18
CA GLU A 412 -5.99 -9.57 -0.10
C GLU A 412 -6.82 -10.85 -0.08
N GLY A 413 -7.21 -11.35 -1.27
CA GLY A 413 -7.95 -12.61 -1.39
C GLY A 413 -7.14 -13.80 -0.86
N TRP A 414 -5.82 -13.82 -1.06
CA TRP A 414 -4.93 -14.82 -0.48
C TRP A 414 -4.89 -14.73 1.05
N ALA A 415 -4.71 -13.52 1.60
CA ALA A 415 -4.64 -13.32 3.04
C ALA A 415 -5.95 -13.73 3.73
N LEU A 416 -7.11 -13.32 3.19
CA LEU A 416 -8.43 -13.74 3.66
C LEU A 416 -8.67 -15.25 3.51
N TYR A 417 -8.22 -15.86 2.40
CA TYR A 417 -8.24 -17.32 2.24
C TYR A 417 -7.40 -18.02 3.32
N CYS A 418 -6.23 -17.47 3.65
CA CYS A 418 -5.36 -18.02 4.68
C CYS A 418 -5.99 -17.95 6.07
N GLU A 419 -6.75 -16.91 6.38
CA GLU A 419 -7.52 -16.84 7.63
C GLU A 419 -8.50 -18.01 7.77
N GLU A 420 -9.28 -18.29 6.71
CA GLU A 420 -10.22 -19.41 6.67
C GLU A 420 -9.49 -20.77 6.70
N LEU A 421 -8.44 -20.93 5.90
CA LEU A 421 -7.61 -22.15 5.87
C LEU A 421 -7.05 -22.46 7.26
N MET A 422 -6.49 -21.46 7.96
CA MET A 422 -5.92 -21.66 9.29
C MET A 422 -6.99 -22.08 10.30
N HIS A 423 -8.22 -21.58 10.17
CA HIS A 423 -9.37 -22.06 10.95
C HIS A 423 -9.66 -23.54 10.67
N GLU A 424 -9.82 -23.92 9.41
CA GLU A 424 -10.11 -25.30 8.99
C GLU A 424 -9.06 -26.31 9.46
N GLN A 425 -7.80 -25.88 9.55
CA GLN A 425 -6.68 -26.71 10.01
C GLN A 425 -6.57 -26.79 11.55
N GLY A 426 -7.34 -25.98 12.26
CA GLY A 426 -7.44 -25.95 13.72
C GLY A 426 -6.48 -24.99 14.42
N PHE A 427 -5.96 -23.95 13.73
CA PHE A 427 -4.99 -23.02 14.30
C PHE A 427 -5.56 -22.18 15.46
N TYR A 428 -6.83 -21.78 15.38
CA TYR A 428 -7.54 -20.99 16.39
C TYR A 428 -8.24 -21.83 17.46
N LEU A 429 -8.04 -23.15 17.46
CA LEU A 429 -8.64 -24.07 18.44
C LEU A 429 -7.70 -24.38 19.61
N ASP A 430 -6.54 -23.74 19.65
CA ASP A 430 -5.62 -23.81 20.78
C ASP A 430 -6.17 -22.99 21.95
N SER A 431 -6.11 -23.54 23.16
CA SER A 431 -6.67 -22.96 24.40
C SER A 431 -6.09 -21.58 24.81
N LEU A 432 -5.09 -21.07 24.07
CA LEU A 432 -4.50 -19.74 24.23
C LEU A 432 -5.21 -18.65 23.40
N THR A 433 -6.13 -19.02 22.52
CA THR A 433 -7.10 -18.16 21.81
C THR A 433 -8.52 -18.54 22.19
#